data_AF-A0A4S2A9N1-F1
#
_entry.id   AF-A0A4S2A9N1-F1
#
_cell.length_a   1.000
_cell.length_b   1.000
_cell.length_c   1.000
_cell.angle_alpha   90.00
_cell.angle_beta   90.00
_cell.angle_gamma   90.00
#
_symmetry.space_group_name_H-M   'P 1'
#
loop_
_entity.id
_entity.type
_entity.pdbx_description
1 polymer ?
#
loop_
_entity_poly.entity_id
_entity_poly.type
_entity_poly.pdbx_seq_one_letter_code
_entity_poly.pdbx_strand_id
1 'polypeptide(L)' 'MQKRWIVERTFSWMDYNRRLCRNYELTFDSAEEMVKLATIRLLLRKI' A
#
# COMPACT_ATOMS: atom_id res chain seq x y z
N MET A 1 15.18 -11.09 13.71
CA MET A 1 13.72 -11.05 13.47
C MET A 1 12.99 -9.98 14.32
N GLN A 2 13.51 -8.75 14.46
CA GLN A 2 12.93 -7.76 15.41
C GLN A 2 12.13 -6.64 14.73
N LYS A 3 12.21 -6.51 13.40
CA LYS A 3 11.58 -5.44 12.61
C LYS A 3 10.51 -5.93 11.62
N ARG A 4 10.21 -7.23 11.62
CA ARG A 4 9.22 -7.86 10.73
C ARG A 4 7.83 -7.22 10.87
N TRP A 5 7.47 -6.83 12.10
CA TRP A 5 6.19 -6.16 12.39
C TRP A 5 6.01 -4.84 11.62
N ILE A 6 7.08 -4.14 11.27
CA ILE A 6 7.01 -2.87 10.51
C ILE A 6 6.52 -3.15 9.09
N VAL A 7 7.08 -4.19 8.48
CA VAL A 7 6.72 -4.64 7.14
C VAL A 7 5.30 -5.18 7.11
N GLU A 8 4.94 -6.06 8.06
CA GLU A 8 3.58 -6.60 8.18
C GLU A 8 2.53 -5.50 8.39
N ARG A 9 2.82 -4.52 9.25
CA ARG A 9 1.91 -3.37 9.46
C ARG A 9 1.72 -2.55 8.19
N THR A 10 2.76 -2.40 7.39
CA THR A 10 2.66 -1.70 6.11
C THR A 10 1.78 -2.49 5.13
N PHE A 11 1.92 -3.82 5.08
CA PHE A 11 1.03 -4.67 4.29
C PHE A 11 -0.42 -4.64 4.79
N SER A 12 -0.67 -4.64 6.11
CA SER A 12 -2.04 -4.49 6.64
C SER A 12 -2.70 -3.18 6.23
N TRP A 13 -1.94 -2.07 6.15
CA TRP A 13 -2.48 -0.80 5.64
C TRP A 13 -2.79 -0.83 4.14
N MET A 14 -1.98 -1.55 3.35
CA MET A 14 -2.26 -1.75 1.93
C MET A 14 -3.51 -2.61 1.73
N ASP A 15 -3.68 -3.68 2.52
CA ASP A 15 -4.85 -4.57 2.42
C ASP A 15 -6.16 -3.84 2.79
N TYR A 16 -6.11 -2.89 3.73
CA TYR A 16 -7.25 -2.02 4.06
C TYR A 16 -7.62 -1.05 2.92
N ASN A 17 -6.71 -0.77 1.98
CA ASN A 17 -7.04 0.02 0.82
C ASN A 17 -7.79 -0.85 -0.20
N ARG A 18 -9.09 -0.58 -0.40
CA ARG A 18 -9.97 -1.36 -1.28
C ARG A 18 -9.39 -1.63 -2.67
N ARG A 19 -8.62 -0.70 -3.25
CA ARG A 19 -7.99 -0.88 -4.58
C ARG A 19 -6.71 -1.72 -4.56
N LEU A 20 -6.06 -1.86 -3.42
CA LEU A 20 -4.82 -2.64 -3.27
C LEU A 20 -5.06 -4.04 -2.68
N CYS A 21 -6.24 -4.30 -2.10
CA CYS A 21 -6.63 -5.63 -1.62
C CYS A 21 -6.59 -6.71 -2.72
N ARG A 22 -6.77 -6.32 -3.99
CA ARG A 22 -6.50 -7.16 -5.17
C ARG A 22 -5.86 -6.33 -6.26
N ASN A 23 -5.10 -6.97 -7.14
CA ASN A 23 -4.63 -6.29 -8.34
C ASN A 23 -5.79 -6.13 -9.34
N TYR A 24 -6.41 -4.95 -9.33
CA TYR A 24 -7.46 -4.57 -10.29
C TYR A 24 -6.90 -3.87 -11.53
N GLU A 25 -5.60 -3.56 -11.52
CA GLU A 25 -4.97 -2.75 -12.53
C GLU A 25 -4.59 -3.59 -13.75
N LEU A 26 -4.85 -3.06 -14.95
CA LEU A 26 -4.62 -3.77 -16.21
C LEU A 26 -3.13 -3.91 -16.54
N THR A 27 -2.32 -2.95 -16.07
CA THR A 27 -0.89 -2.88 -16.36
C THR A 27 -0.07 -2.87 -15.08
N PHE A 28 1.16 -3.37 -15.13
CA PHE A 28 2.07 -3.30 -13.99
C PHE A 28 2.39 -1.85 -13.60
N ASP A 29 2.51 -0.97 -14.59
CA ASP A 29 2.77 0.46 -14.35
C ASP A 29 1.63 1.09 -13.54
N SER A 30 0.37 0.84 -13.91
CA SER A 30 -0.78 1.38 -13.17
C SER A 30 -0.91 0.76 -11.77
N ALA A 31 -0.57 -0.53 -11.61
CA ALA A 31 -0.47 -1.17 -10.29
C ALA A 31 0.59 -0.50 -9.40
N GLU A 32 1.77 -0.21 -9.96
CA GLU A 32 2.85 0.47 -9.25
C GLU A 32 2.45 1.88 -8.80
N GLU A 33 1.86 2.66 -9.71
CA GLU A 33 1.38 4.01 -9.39
C GLU A 33 0.30 4.00 -8.31
N MET A 34 -0.60 3.01 -8.31
CA MET A 34 -1.60 2.84 -7.26
C MET A 34 -0.99 2.58 -5.89
N VAL A 35 0.09 1.79 -5.81
CA VAL A 35 0.83 1.57 -4.56
C VAL A 35 1.47 2.86 -4.09
N LYS A 36 2.19 3.58 -4.97
CA LYS A 36 2.81 4.88 -4.64
C LYS A 36 1.78 5.88 -4.09
N LEU A 37 0.64 6.02 -4.77
CA LEU A 37 -0.45 6.90 -4.35
C LEU A 37 -1.01 6.51 -2.98
N ALA A 38 -1.19 5.22 -2.70
CA ALA A 38 -1.66 4.76 -1.40
C ALA A 38 -0.67 5.10 -0.28
N THR A 39 0.63 4.92 -0.53
CA THR A 39 1.69 5.27 0.41
C THR A 39 1.72 6.79 0.69
N ILE A 40 1.62 7.62 -0.35
CA ILE A 40 1.55 9.09 -0.20
C ILE A 40 0.33 9.48 0.65
N ARG A 41 -0.85 8.93 0.34
CA ARG A 41 -2.08 9.19 1.12
C ARG A 41 -1.93 8.80 2.59
N LEU A 42 -1.26 7.67 2.87
CA LEU A 42 -0.99 7.23 4.22
C LEU A 42 -0.04 8.19 4.96
N LEU A 43 1.01 8.69 4.29
CA LEU A 43 1.94 9.66 4.86
C LEU A 43 1.25 11.00 5.14
N LEU A 44 0.43 11.49 4.20
CA LEU A 44 -0.33 12.73 4.36
C LEU A 44 -1.31 12.69 5.54
N ARG A 45 -1.89 11.52 5.86
CA ARG A 45 -2.77 11.36 7.03
C ARG A 45 -2.04 11.40 8.38
N LYS A 46 -0.71 11.32 8.38
CA LYS A 46 0.13 11.31 9.58
C LYS A 46 0.80 12.65 9.85
N ILE A 47 0.63 13.61 8.94
CA ILE A 47 0.96 15.03 9.14
C ILE A 47 -0.22 15.67 9.87
#